data_AF-A0A370I0I0-F1
#
_entry.id   AF-A0A370I0I0-F1
#
_cell.length_a   1.000
_cell.length_b   1.000
_cell.length_c   1.000
_cell.angle_alpha   90.00
_cell.angle_beta   90.00
_cell.angle_gamma   90.00
#
_symmetry.space_group_name_H-M   'P 1'
#
loop_
_entity.id
_entity.type
_entity.pdbx_description
1 polymer ?
#
loop_
_entity_poly.entity_id
_entity_poly.type
_entity_poly.pdbx_seq_one_letter_code
_entity_poly.pdbx_strand_id
1 'polypeptide(L)' 'MFEIALLGSLCFVCYLALCGVVVLRTGSAAGLRDVAIAVRGLRGLTAQ' A
#
# COMPACT_ATOMS: atom_id res chain seq x y z
N MET A 1 -13.35 -14.49 9.36
CA MET A 1 -13.10 -13.03 9.46
C MET A 1 -11.63 -12.73 9.74
N PHE A 2 -11.03 -13.35 10.78
CA PHE A 2 -9.62 -13.13 11.15
C PHE A 2 -8.63 -13.54 10.05
N GLU A 3 -8.86 -14.68 9.37
CA GLU A 3 -7.99 -15.15 8.27
C GLU A 3 -7.99 -14.20 7.06
N ILE A 4 -9.14 -13.60 6.72
CA ILE A 4 -9.25 -12.67 5.59
C ILE A 4 -8.49 -11.37 5.90
N ALA A 5 -8.58 -10.89 7.14
CA ALA A 5 -7.83 -9.72 7.59
C ALA A 5 -6.31 -9.98 7.62
N LEU A 6 -5.89 -11.17 8.06
CA LEU A 6 -4.50 -11.63 8.03
C LEU A 6 -3.95 -11.71 6.61
N LEU A 7 -4.72 -12.30 5.69
CA LEU A 7 -4.33 -12.41 4.29
C LEU A 7 -4.19 -11.01 3.65
N GLY A 8 -5.15 -10.12 3.92
CA GLY A 8 -5.11 -8.74 3.41
C GLY A 8 -3.91 -7.94 3.93
N SER A 9 -3.58 -8.08 5.21
CA SER A 9 -2.43 -7.39 5.81
C SER A 9 -1.09 -7.97 5.35
N LEU A 10 -0.98 -9.29 5.18
CA LEU A 10 0.19 -9.93 4.61
C LEU A 10 0.44 -9.46 3.17
N CYS A 11 -0.60 -9.47 2.32
CA CYS A 11 -0.52 -8.99 0.94
C CYS A 11 -0.11 -7.51 0.88
N PHE A 12 -0.64 -6.68 1.77
CA PHE A 12 -0.30 -5.27 1.84
C PHE A 12 1.18 -5.03 2.20
N VAL A 13 1.71 -5.77 3.18
CA VAL A 13 3.12 -5.69 3.56
C VAL A 13 4.04 -6.16 2.42
N CYS A 14 3.70 -7.28 1.76
CA CYS A 14 4.45 -7.77 0.60
C CYS A 14 4.47 -6.75 -0.55
N TYR A 15 3.33 -6.10 -0.82
CA TYR A 15 3.23 -5.07 -1.85
C TYR A 15 4.12 -3.86 -1.54
N LEU A 16 4.11 -3.37 -0.30
CA LEU A 16 4.99 -2.29 0.14
C LEU A 16 6.47 -2.65 0.00
N ALA A 17 6.85 -3.88 0.35
CA ALA A 17 8.23 -4.36 0.19
C ALA A 17 8.67 -4.36 -1.27
N LEU A 18 7.80 -4.84 -2.18
CA LEU A 18 8.06 -4.82 -3.63
C LEU A 18 8.20 -3.39 -4.15
N CYS A 19 7.31 -2.48 -3.75
CA CYS A 19 7.41 -1.07 -4.11
C CYS A 19 8.74 -0.46 -3.62
N GLY A 20 9.16 -0.76 -2.40
CA GLY A 20 10.46 -0.31 -1.87
C GLY A 20 11.64 -0.82 -2.70
N VAL A 21 11.63 -2.09 -3.08
CA VAL A 21 12.67 -2.68 -3.95
C VAL A 21 12.69 -2.01 -5.32
N VAL A 22 11.52 -1.77 -5.92
CA VAL A 22 11.42 -1.07 -7.22
C VAL A 22 11.97 0.35 -7.11
N VAL A 23 11.66 1.09 -6.05
CA VAL A 23 12.19 2.44 -5.83
C VAL A 23 13.70 2.42 -5.68
N LEU A 24 14.25 1.49 -4.89
CA LEU A 24 15.70 1.35 -4.74
C LEU A 24 16.40 0.98 -6.06
N ARG A 25 15.74 0.16 -6.90
CA ARG A 25 16.30 -0.29 -8.19
C ARG A 25 16.15 0.70 -9.33
N THR A 26 15.05 1.45 -9.38
CA THR A 26 14.68 2.28 -10.55
C THR A 26 14.61 3.77 -10.25
N GLY A 27 14.63 4.17 -8.97
CA GLY A 27 14.37 5.53 -8.52
C GLY A 27 12.91 5.98 -8.69
N SER A 28 12.04 5.14 -9.27
CA SER A 28 10.65 5.49 -9.55
C SER A 28 9.76 5.24 -8.33
N ALA A 29 9.24 6.33 -7.75
CA ALA A 29 8.31 6.30 -6.63
C ALA A 29 6.83 6.23 -7.06
N ALA A 30 6.55 5.96 -8.34
CA ALA A 30 5.18 5.95 -8.88
C ALA A 30 4.24 5.03 -8.08
N GLY A 31 4.65 3.78 -7.81
CA GLY A 31 3.84 2.83 -7.06
C GLY A 31 3.59 3.24 -5.60
N LEU A 32 4.58 3.83 -4.92
CA LEU A 32 4.40 4.38 -3.56
C LEU A 32 3.42 5.57 -3.55
N ARG A 33 3.43 6.37 -4.63
CA ARG A 33 2.60 7.55 -4.77
C ARG A 33 1.13 7.17 -4.96
N ASP A 34 0.84 6.14 -5.75
CA ASP A 34 -0.52 5.59 -5.92
C ASP A 34 -1.08 5.04 -4.59
N VAL A 35 -0.25 4.33 -3.82
CA VAL A 35 -0.63 3.86 -2.47
C VAL A 35 -0.96 5.04 -1.56
N ALA A 36 -0.15 6.09 -1.56
CA ALA A 36 -0.39 7.27 -0.74
C ALA A 36 -1.70 7.98 -1.10
N ILE A 37 -2.07 8.02 -2.39
CA ILE A 37 -3.33 8.58 -2.86
C ILE A 37 -4.51 7.71 -2.40
N ALA A 38 -4.41 6.39 -2.58
CA ALA A 38 -5.46 5.46 -2.15
C ALA A 38 -5.70 5.54 -0.63
N VAL A 39 -4.63 5.60 0.18
CA VAL A 39 -4.72 5.74 1.64
C VAL A 39 -5.30 7.10 2.04
N ARG A 40 -4.93 8.19 1.34
CA ARG A 40 -5.56 9.51 1.56
C ARG A 40 -7.05 9.50 1.22
N GLY A 41 -7.43 8.84 0.12
CA GLY A 41 -8.83 8.66 -0.25
C GLY A 41 -9.63 7.90 0.81
N LEU A 42 -9.08 6.80 1.32
CA LEU A 42 -9.69 6.03 2.42
C LEU A 42 -9.80 6.85 3.71
N ARG A 43 -8.77 7.61 4.08
CA ARG A 43 -8.83 8.51 5.24
C ARG A 43 -9.87 9.62 5.06
N GLY A 44 -10.02 10.16 3.85
CA GLY A 44 -11.06 11.14 3.53
C GLY A 44 -12.48 10.56 3.65
N LEU A 45 -12.67 9.31 3.22
CA LEU A 45 -13.93 8.58 3.36
C LEU A 45 -14.24 8.17 4.81
N THR A 46 -13.21 7.95 5.65
CA THR A 46 -13.38 7.61 7.07
C THR A 46 -13.67 8.83 7.95
N ALA A 47 -13.48 10.05 7.42
CA ALA A 47 -13.73 11.31 8.13
C ALA A 47 -15.14 11.90 7.86
N GLN A 48 -15.96 11.24 7.02
CA GLN A 48 -17.39 11.51 6.84
C GLN A 48 -18.22 10.53 7.67
#